data_AF-A0A938SI13-F1
#
_entry.id   AF-A0A938SI13-F1
#
_cell.length_a   1.000
_cell.length_b   1.000
_cell.length_c   1.000
_cell.angle_alpha   90.00
_cell.angle_beta   90.00
_cell.angle_gamma   90.00
#
_symmetry.space_group_name_H-M   'P 1'
#
loop_
_entity.id
_entity.type
_entity.pdbx_description
1 polymer ?
#
loop_
_entity_poly.entity_id
_entity_poly.type
_entity_poly.pdbx_seq_one_letter_code
_entity_poly.pdbx_strand_id
1 'polypeptide(L)'
;EIVSADGIVVVLSRESAPSAGKRKGAGDEPKVALIAVRGDSGSVLWRQPAEPVKPLFLALDRGRVIYQARGSLIGLKLTNGEKLWQVEPTEKNGRTLVAHEGVAVILGQNALEARDGGTGALLWHKHVKLAGGLGGDDLFIIGGVVWPSILSVDENQQPKGKSPHALAVGYDLRTGQERKRIFVENLRSPEHHHRCYRNKATERYLMSAMEGMEFIDLQGNGHSQNNFVRGACRYGILPANGLLYVPSDQCFCEPGAKLLGFAAVAGERSTVHGSRFPPGRIQERLERGPAFAAISDLKSQISDEGDWPTYRHDAARHGSTPTAVPAHVGIAWRVKLGGALTAPVAAGGRVYVAASDAHTVHALEASTGKPLWQFIAGGRIDSPPTIHRGLVLFGSADGRAY
;
A
#
# COMPACT_ATOMS: atom_id res chain seq x y z
N GLU A 1 -15.75 -5.63 -5.42
CA GLU A 1 -14.42 -5.03 -5.69
C GLU A 1 -14.47 -3.59 -5.24
N ILE A 2 -13.37 -3.07 -4.68
CA ILE A 2 -13.30 -1.71 -4.15
C ILE A 2 -12.00 -1.09 -4.68
N VAL A 3 -12.09 0.08 -5.28
CA VAL A 3 -10.95 0.89 -5.73
C VAL A 3 -11.10 2.30 -5.19
N SER A 4 -10.00 3.00 -4.96
CA SER A 4 -10.02 4.35 -4.40
C SER A 4 -8.96 5.24 -5.03
N ALA A 5 -9.33 6.49 -5.31
CA ALA A 5 -8.45 7.53 -5.82
C ALA A 5 -9.01 8.90 -5.42
N ASP A 6 -8.14 9.87 -5.16
CA ASP A 6 -8.50 11.28 -4.91
C ASP A 6 -9.57 11.46 -3.82
N GLY A 7 -9.51 10.64 -2.76
CA GLY A 7 -10.49 10.69 -1.66
C GLY A 7 -11.87 10.12 -2.00
N ILE A 8 -12.06 9.52 -3.17
CA ILE A 8 -13.29 8.84 -3.60
C ILE A 8 -13.04 7.34 -3.62
N VAL A 9 -14.00 6.59 -3.08
CA VAL A 9 -14.04 5.12 -3.10
C VAL A 9 -15.13 4.69 -4.07
N VAL A 10 -14.79 3.86 -5.05
CA VAL A 10 -15.76 3.23 -5.95
C VAL A 10 -15.92 1.76 -5.58
N VAL A 11 -17.16 1.37 -5.31
CA VAL A 11 -17.55 0.04 -4.87
C VAL A 11 -18.37 -0.62 -5.97
N LEU A 12 -17.93 -1.80 -6.41
CA LEU A 12 -18.76 -2.74 -7.16
C LEU A 12 -19.57 -3.57 -6.18
N SER A 13 -20.85 -3.24 -6.04
CA SER A 13 -21.82 -3.95 -5.21
C SER A 13 -22.52 -5.04 -6.01
N ARG A 14 -22.76 -6.19 -5.37
CA ARG A 14 -23.58 -7.29 -5.89
C ARG A 14 -24.66 -7.56 -4.85
N GLU A 15 -25.92 -7.30 -5.18
CA GLU A 15 -27.01 -7.70 -4.31
C GLU A 15 -27.21 -9.22 -4.43
N SER A 16 -26.91 -9.97 -3.37
CA SER A 16 -27.41 -11.34 -3.25
C SER A 16 -28.88 -11.28 -2.87
N ALA A 17 -29.75 -11.95 -3.64
CA ALA A 17 -31.13 -12.14 -3.23
C ALA A 17 -31.16 -12.77 -1.82
N PRO A 18 -32.07 -12.32 -0.93
CA PRO A 18 -32.13 -12.87 0.43
C PRO A 18 -32.34 -14.39 0.39
N SER A 19 -31.56 -15.10 1.20
CA SER A 19 -31.63 -16.55 1.36
C SER A 19 -32.92 -16.94 2.08
N ALA A 20 -34.02 -17.00 1.36
CA ALA A 20 -35.22 -17.70 1.77
C ALA A 20 -35.76 -18.49 0.56
N GLY A 21 -35.60 -19.81 0.64
CA GLY A 21 -36.12 -20.85 -0.26
C GLY A 21 -36.58 -20.41 -1.65
N LYS A 22 -35.72 -20.45 -2.66
CA LYS A 22 -36.14 -20.51 -4.07
C LYS A 22 -35.79 -21.88 -4.68
N ARG A 23 -36.78 -22.43 -5.39
CA ARG A 23 -36.71 -23.69 -6.15
C ARG A 23 -35.61 -23.63 -7.20
N LYS A 24 -34.95 -24.78 -7.44
CA LYS A 24 -34.06 -25.02 -8.59
C LYS A 24 -34.75 -24.56 -9.88
N GLY A 25 -34.19 -23.55 -10.56
CA GLY A 25 -34.62 -23.13 -11.90
C GLY A 25 -35.08 -21.67 -12.08
N ALA A 26 -35.17 -20.85 -11.03
CA ALA A 26 -35.48 -19.43 -11.19
C ALA A 26 -34.18 -18.60 -11.27
N GLY A 27 -33.74 -18.29 -12.49
CA GLY A 27 -32.60 -17.41 -12.75
C GLY A 27 -33.00 -15.95 -12.67
N ASP A 28 -32.67 -15.29 -11.56
CA ASP A 28 -32.53 -13.83 -11.52
C ASP A 28 -31.03 -13.52 -11.52
N GLU A 29 -30.51 -12.86 -12.55
CA GLU A 29 -29.13 -12.35 -12.53
C GLU A 29 -28.95 -11.38 -11.36
N PRO A 30 -27.85 -11.47 -10.59
CA PRO A 30 -27.62 -10.58 -9.46
C PRO A 30 -27.59 -9.12 -9.93
N LYS A 31 -28.35 -8.24 -9.27
CA LYS A 31 -28.29 -6.80 -9.54
C LYS A 31 -26.91 -6.28 -9.13
N VAL A 32 -26.17 -5.77 -10.10
CA VAL A 32 -24.83 -5.19 -9.90
C VAL A 32 -24.93 -3.68 -10.02
N ALA A 33 -24.20 -2.96 -9.17
CA ALA A 33 -24.13 -1.51 -9.20
C ALA A 33 -22.72 -1.02 -8.91
N LEU A 34 -22.33 0.07 -9.58
CA LEU A 34 -21.19 0.88 -9.20
C LEU A 34 -21.65 2.03 -8.32
N ILE A 35 -20.96 2.23 -7.21
CA ILE A 35 -21.31 3.25 -6.21
C ILE A 35 -20.04 4.03 -5.90
N ALA A 36 -20.04 5.34 -6.14
CA ALA A 36 -18.98 6.21 -5.68
C ALA A 36 -19.36 6.86 -4.36
N VAL A 37 -18.41 6.88 -3.43
CA VAL A 37 -18.58 7.35 -2.06
C VAL A 37 -17.40 8.24 -1.70
N ARG A 38 -17.63 9.35 -0.99
CA ARG A 38 -16.53 10.12 -0.40
C ARG A 38 -15.90 9.32 0.73
N GLY A 39 -14.58 9.17 0.70
CA GLY A 39 -13.83 8.39 1.69
C GLY A 39 -13.84 9.00 3.10
N ASP A 40 -14.00 10.32 3.22
CA ASP A 40 -13.98 11.04 4.50
C ASP A 40 -15.30 10.99 5.26
N SER A 41 -16.42 11.02 4.55
CA SER A 41 -17.77 11.21 5.10
C SER A 41 -18.68 10.00 4.87
N GLY A 42 -18.29 9.09 3.98
CA GLY A 42 -19.17 7.98 3.57
C GLY A 42 -20.37 8.43 2.72
N SER A 43 -20.44 9.70 2.31
CA SER A 43 -21.55 10.20 1.50
C SER A 43 -21.51 9.62 0.09
N VAL A 44 -22.62 9.08 -0.39
CA VAL A 44 -22.75 8.59 -1.76
C VAL A 44 -22.76 9.78 -2.73
N LEU A 45 -21.82 9.79 -3.68
CA LEU A 45 -21.77 10.78 -4.76
C LEU A 45 -22.75 10.41 -5.87
N TRP A 46 -22.73 9.14 -6.27
CA TRP A 46 -23.64 8.58 -7.27
C TRP A 46 -23.71 7.07 -7.15
N ARG A 47 -24.80 6.51 -7.66
CA ARG A 47 -25.02 5.07 -7.82
C ARG A 47 -25.53 4.85 -9.24
N GLN A 48 -24.94 3.88 -9.94
CA GLN A 48 -25.39 3.48 -11.27
C GLN A 48 -25.55 1.97 -11.35
N PRO A 49 -26.65 1.47 -11.95
CA PRO A 49 -26.73 0.09 -12.37
C PRO A 49 -25.54 -0.23 -13.27
N ALA A 50 -24.91 -1.37 -13.04
CA ALA A 50 -23.78 -1.82 -13.84
C ALA A 50 -24.03 -3.26 -14.27
N GLU A 51 -23.52 -3.60 -15.44
CA GLU A 51 -23.42 -4.99 -15.86
C GLU A 51 -22.40 -5.73 -14.99
N PRO A 52 -22.44 -7.07 -14.92
CA PRO A 52 -21.47 -7.84 -14.16
C PRO A 52 -20.02 -7.52 -14.59
N VAL A 53 -19.25 -6.96 -13.64
CA VAL A 53 -17.82 -6.68 -13.82
C VAL A 53 -17.01 -7.85 -13.23
N LYS A 54 -16.08 -8.37 -14.03
CA LYS A 54 -15.12 -9.42 -13.62
C LYS A 54 -14.15 -8.84 -12.59
N PRO A 55 -13.66 -9.62 -11.61
CA PRO A 55 -12.59 -9.15 -10.73
C PRO A 55 -11.40 -8.61 -11.53
N LEU A 56 -10.77 -7.52 -11.05
CA LEU A 56 -9.61 -6.85 -11.68
C LEU A 56 -9.93 -6.09 -12.98
N PHE A 57 -11.21 -5.83 -13.24
CA PHE A 57 -11.69 -5.06 -14.39
C PHE A 57 -12.36 -3.75 -13.98
N LEU A 58 -11.91 -3.17 -12.86
CA LEU A 58 -12.30 -1.85 -12.39
C LEU A 58 -11.04 -1.08 -11.99
N ALA A 59 -10.84 0.09 -12.59
CA ALA A 59 -9.68 0.95 -12.34
C ALA A 59 -10.10 2.42 -12.24
N LEU A 60 -9.33 3.20 -11.48
CA LEU A 60 -9.48 4.65 -11.38
C LEU A 60 -8.20 5.32 -11.86
N ASP A 61 -8.34 6.36 -12.68
CA ASP A 61 -7.21 7.22 -13.06
C ASP A 61 -7.70 8.60 -13.54
N ARG A 62 -7.01 9.66 -13.12
CA ARG A 62 -7.26 11.06 -13.54
C ARG A 62 -8.74 11.44 -13.55
N GLY A 63 -9.44 11.20 -12.44
CA GLY A 63 -10.86 11.56 -12.29
C GLY A 63 -11.83 10.70 -13.11
N ARG A 64 -11.44 9.50 -13.52
CA ARG A 64 -12.28 8.57 -14.30
C ARG A 64 -12.39 7.22 -13.62
N VAL A 65 -13.56 6.60 -13.79
CA VAL A 65 -13.79 5.16 -13.54
C VAL A 65 -13.70 4.47 -14.88
N ILE A 66 -12.81 3.47 -15.01
CA ILE A 66 -12.67 2.67 -16.21
C ILE A 66 -12.93 1.22 -15.84
N TYR A 67 -13.87 0.57 -16.53
CA TYR A 67 -14.21 -0.81 -16.27
C TYR A 67 -14.63 -1.57 -17.52
N GLN A 68 -14.50 -2.90 -17.49
CA GLN A 68 -14.95 -3.78 -18.57
C GLN A 68 -16.15 -4.61 -18.13
N ALA A 69 -17.21 -4.61 -18.95
CA ALA A 69 -18.40 -5.42 -18.75
C ALA A 69 -19.02 -5.83 -20.08
N ARG A 70 -19.52 -7.08 -20.18
CA ARG A 70 -20.14 -7.66 -21.39
C ARG A 70 -19.38 -7.36 -22.70
N GLY A 71 -18.06 -7.43 -22.67
CA GLY A 71 -17.20 -7.19 -23.84
C GLY A 71 -17.07 -5.72 -24.26
N SER A 72 -17.63 -4.77 -23.50
CA SER A 72 -17.39 -3.33 -23.65
C SER A 72 -16.41 -2.82 -22.59
N LEU A 73 -15.59 -1.86 -22.96
CA LEU A 73 -14.81 -1.03 -22.04
C LEU A 73 -15.51 0.32 -21.91
N ILE A 74 -15.74 0.76 -20.68
CA ILE A 74 -16.57 1.92 -20.36
C ILE A 74 -15.76 2.88 -19.50
N GLY A 75 -15.79 4.17 -19.85
CA GLY A 75 -15.25 5.26 -19.06
C GLY A 75 -16.35 6.13 -18.49
N LEU A 76 -16.36 6.33 -17.17
CA LEU A 76 -17.25 7.24 -16.46
C LEU A 76 -16.46 8.36 -15.80
N LYS A 77 -17.08 9.52 -15.62
CA LYS A 77 -16.53 10.60 -14.81
C LYS A 77 -16.67 10.25 -13.32
N LEU A 78 -15.58 10.29 -12.58
CA LEU A 78 -15.52 9.84 -11.18
C LEU A 78 -16.44 10.64 -10.25
N THR A 79 -16.67 11.93 -10.55
CA THR A 79 -17.42 12.83 -9.65
C THR A 79 -18.94 12.66 -9.72
N ASN A 80 -19.49 12.23 -10.86
CA ASN A 80 -20.94 12.18 -11.09
C ASN A 80 -21.44 10.91 -11.81
N GLY A 81 -20.54 10.01 -12.22
CA GLY A 81 -20.87 8.76 -12.92
C GLY A 81 -21.23 8.97 -14.40
N GLU A 82 -21.17 10.18 -14.93
CA GLU A 82 -21.52 10.44 -16.32
C GLU A 82 -20.67 9.60 -17.28
N LYS A 83 -21.32 8.91 -18.22
CA LYS A 83 -20.62 8.10 -19.22
C LYS A 83 -19.89 9.00 -20.20
N LEU A 84 -18.57 8.93 -20.19
CA LEU A 84 -17.69 9.68 -21.07
C LEU A 84 -17.55 8.98 -22.43
N TRP A 85 -17.36 7.66 -22.41
CA TRP A 85 -17.16 6.87 -23.61
C TRP A 85 -17.46 5.39 -23.35
N GLN A 86 -17.69 4.66 -24.43
CA GLN A 86 -17.87 3.21 -24.46
C GLN A 86 -17.31 2.69 -25.78
N VAL A 87 -16.44 1.68 -25.70
CA VAL A 87 -15.79 1.09 -26.86
C VAL A 87 -15.76 -0.43 -26.73
N GLU A 88 -15.60 -1.13 -27.85
CA GLU A 88 -15.26 -2.56 -27.83
C GLU A 88 -13.73 -2.71 -27.83
N PRO A 89 -13.12 -3.23 -26.75
CA PRO A 89 -11.71 -3.58 -26.75
C PRO A 89 -11.44 -4.82 -27.62
N THR A 90 -10.22 -4.93 -28.12
CA THR A 90 -9.74 -6.13 -28.82
C THR A 90 -9.68 -7.31 -27.84
N GLU A 91 -9.15 -7.07 -26.63
CA GLU A 91 -9.08 -8.01 -25.51
C GLU A 91 -10.41 -8.07 -24.74
N LYS A 92 -11.41 -8.71 -25.34
CA LYS A 92 -12.75 -8.89 -24.73
C LYS A 92 -12.76 -9.77 -23.48
N ASN A 93 -11.80 -10.69 -23.38
CA ASN A 93 -11.67 -11.66 -22.28
C ASN A 93 -10.36 -11.48 -21.52
N GLY A 94 -10.08 -10.26 -21.09
CA GLY A 94 -8.85 -9.94 -20.38
C GLY A 94 -8.70 -10.67 -19.03
N ARG A 95 -7.48 -10.63 -18.52
CA ARG A 95 -7.05 -11.12 -17.21
C ARG A 95 -6.94 -10.03 -16.15
N THR A 96 -6.40 -8.87 -16.52
CA THR A 96 -6.22 -7.71 -15.62
C THR A 96 -6.38 -6.40 -16.40
N LEU A 97 -7.02 -5.41 -15.79
CA LEU A 97 -7.06 -4.01 -16.24
C LEU A 97 -6.31 -3.13 -15.24
N VAL A 98 -5.42 -2.27 -15.73
CA VAL A 98 -4.77 -1.21 -14.95
C VAL A 98 -4.91 0.11 -15.68
N ALA A 99 -5.23 1.19 -14.98
CA ALA A 99 -5.22 2.54 -15.51
C ALA A 99 -4.17 3.39 -14.78
N HIS A 100 -3.34 4.11 -15.54
CA HIS A 100 -2.31 4.97 -15.00
C HIS A 100 -1.91 6.05 -16.00
N GLU A 101 -1.65 7.28 -15.54
CA GLU A 101 -1.17 8.40 -16.36
C GLU A 101 -2.03 8.70 -17.61
N GLY A 102 -3.34 8.47 -17.51
CA GLY A 102 -4.31 8.66 -18.59
C GLY A 102 -4.34 7.53 -19.61
N VAL A 103 -3.77 6.36 -19.32
CA VAL A 103 -3.77 5.19 -20.20
C VAL A 103 -4.38 4.00 -19.47
N ALA A 104 -5.33 3.33 -20.10
CA ALA A 104 -5.90 2.07 -19.64
C ALA A 104 -5.23 0.91 -20.39
N VAL A 105 -4.64 -0.03 -19.67
CA VAL A 105 -3.96 -1.21 -20.23
C VAL A 105 -4.72 -2.46 -19.83
N ILE A 106 -5.11 -3.26 -20.82
CA ILE A 106 -5.74 -4.57 -20.66
C ILE A 106 -4.69 -5.63 -20.95
N LEU A 107 -4.48 -6.53 -19.99
CA LEU A 107 -3.78 -7.78 -20.22
C LEU A 107 -4.78 -8.82 -20.73
N GLY A 108 -4.58 -9.26 -21.97
CA GLY A 108 -5.30 -10.33 -22.63
C GLY A 108 -4.79 -11.73 -22.28
N GLN A 109 -5.13 -12.72 -23.12
CA GLN A 109 -4.58 -14.07 -22.95
C GLN A 109 -3.10 -14.16 -23.32
N ASN A 110 -2.71 -13.53 -24.44
CA ASN A 110 -1.34 -13.51 -24.98
C ASN A 110 -1.00 -12.15 -25.59
N ALA A 111 -1.69 -11.09 -25.16
CA ALA A 111 -1.52 -9.77 -25.72
C ALA A 111 -1.77 -8.68 -24.67
N LEU A 112 -1.24 -7.49 -24.96
CA LEU A 112 -1.51 -6.26 -24.26
C LEU A 112 -2.23 -5.30 -25.20
N GLU A 113 -3.20 -4.58 -24.65
CA GLU A 113 -3.90 -3.52 -25.35
C GLU A 113 -3.89 -2.27 -24.48
N ALA A 114 -3.36 -1.17 -25.02
CA ALA A 114 -3.42 0.13 -24.36
C ALA A 114 -4.39 1.05 -25.08
N ARG A 115 -5.18 1.77 -24.28
CA ARG A 115 -6.17 2.74 -24.75
C ARG A 115 -5.99 4.05 -24.02
N ASP A 116 -6.29 5.14 -24.71
CA ASP A 116 -6.39 6.45 -24.09
C ASP A 116 -7.55 6.44 -23.07
N GLY A 117 -7.25 6.74 -21.81
CA GLY A 117 -8.25 6.70 -20.73
C GLY A 117 -9.29 7.83 -20.84
N GLY A 118 -8.99 8.88 -21.60
CA GLY A 118 -9.89 10.00 -21.83
C GLY A 118 -10.98 9.72 -22.86
N THR A 119 -10.68 8.91 -23.87
CA THR A 119 -11.52 8.73 -25.06
C THR A 119 -11.86 7.26 -25.34
N GLY A 120 -11.13 6.30 -24.76
CA GLY A 120 -11.20 4.89 -25.10
C GLY A 120 -10.52 4.53 -26.42
N ALA A 121 -9.87 5.48 -27.11
CA ALA A 121 -9.20 5.24 -28.37
C ALA A 121 -8.03 4.26 -28.21
N LEU A 122 -7.85 3.36 -29.19
CA LEU A 122 -6.73 2.43 -29.21
C LEU A 122 -5.42 3.20 -29.41
N LEU A 123 -4.46 2.99 -28.51
CA LEU A 123 -3.10 3.52 -28.65
C LEU A 123 -2.19 2.49 -29.33
N TRP A 124 -2.21 1.26 -28.82
CA TRP A 124 -1.44 0.16 -29.38
C TRP A 124 -1.98 -1.19 -28.90
N HIS A 125 -1.69 -2.23 -29.68
CA HIS A 125 -1.93 -3.63 -29.34
C HIS A 125 -0.65 -4.42 -29.62
N LYS A 126 -0.31 -5.37 -28.74
CA LYS A 126 0.93 -6.14 -28.85
C LYS A 126 0.76 -7.56 -28.35
N HIS A 127 1.19 -8.53 -29.15
CA HIS A 127 1.36 -9.90 -28.68
C HIS A 127 2.55 -10.01 -27.70
N VAL A 128 2.32 -10.64 -26.55
CA VAL A 128 3.34 -10.87 -25.52
C VAL A 128 3.32 -12.32 -25.04
N LYS A 129 4.45 -12.80 -24.54
CA LYS A 129 4.51 -14.09 -23.85
C LYS A 129 4.33 -13.86 -22.35
N LEU A 130 3.54 -14.71 -21.70
CA LEU A 130 3.22 -14.60 -20.28
C LEU A 130 3.73 -15.81 -19.51
N ALA A 131 4.03 -15.61 -18.22
CA ALA A 131 4.41 -16.68 -17.32
C ALA A 131 3.24 -17.63 -17.05
N GLY A 132 3.57 -18.85 -16.63
CA GLY A 132 2.57 -19.79 -16.11
C GLY A 132 2.08 -19.42 -14.72
N GLY A 133 0.99 -20.05 -14.29
CA GLY A 133 0.38 -19.81 -12.97
C GLY A 133 -0.16 -18.39 -12.84
N LEU A 134 -0.19 -17.87 -11.60
CA LEU A 134 -0.73 -16.54 -11.30
C LEU A 134 0.14 -15.39 -11.83
N GLY A 135 1.40 -15.68 -12.18
CA GLY A 135 2.31 -14.70 -12.78
C GLY A 135 1.87 -14.24 -14.17
N GLY A 136 1.09 -15.08 -14.87
CA GLY A 136 0.51 -14.74 -16.17
C GLY A 136 -0.70 -13.82 -16.11
N ASP A 137 -1.14 -13.43 -14.91
CA ASP A 137 -2.18 -12.43 -14.72
C ASP A 137 -1.60 -11.06 -14.37
N ASP A 138 -0.29 -10.95 -14.09
CA ASP A 138 0.37 -9.74 -13.58
C ASP A 138 0.42 -8.60 -14.58
N LEU A 139 0.16 -7.38 -14.10
CA LEU A 139 0.26 -6.18 -14.90
C LEU A 139 0.65 -5.03 -14.00
N PHE A 140 1.88 -4.53 -14.17
CA PHE A 140 2.38 -3.38 -13.43
C PHE A 140 2.69 -2.23 -14.39
N ILE A 141 2.47 -0.99 -13.95
CA ILE A 141 2.91 0.21 -14.65
C ILE A 141 3.82 0.98 -13.70
N ILE A 142 5.10 1.12 -14.04
CA ILE A 142 6.12 1.73 -13.19
C ILE A 142 6.98 2.66 -14.05
N GLY A 143 7.02 3.95 -13.71
CA GLY A 143 7.83 4.95 -14.43
C GLY A 143 7.49 5.08 -15.92
N GLY A 144 6.21 4.95 -16.27
CA GLY A 144 5.74 4.97 -17.66
C GLY A 144 6.07 3.68 -18.45
N VAL A 145 6.37 2.57 -17.77
CA VAL A 145 6.67 1.26 -18.39
C VAL A 145 5.68 0.21 -17.92
N VAL A 146 5.09 -0.50 -18.87
CA VAL A 146 4.19 -1.65 -18.68
C VAL A 146 5.00 -2.93 -18.54
N TRP A 147 4.82 -3.63 -17.42
CA TRP A 147 5.47 -4.89 -17.09
C TRP A 147 4.40 -5.99 -16.95
N PRO A 148 4.22 -6.86 -17.96
CA PRO A 148 3.11 -7.82 -17.99
C PRO A 148 3.42 -9.18 -17.38
N SER A 149 4.69 -9.49 -17.10
CA SER A 149 5.09 -10.82 -16.62
C SER A 149 6.57 -10.86 -16.25
N ILE A 150 6.94 -11.85 -15.43
CA ILE A 150 8.32 -12.25 -15.17
C ILE A 150 8.52 -13.71 -15.64
N LEU A 151 9.08 -13.88 -16.83
CA LEU A 151 9.22 -15.17 -17.50
C LEU A 151 10.35 -16.00 -16.91
N SER A 152 10.16 -17.32 -16.88
CA SER A 152 11.27 -18.28 -16.76
C SER A 152 11.82 -18.54 -18.17
N VAL A 153 13.13 -18.40 -18.36
CA VAL A 153 13.76 -18.47 -19.70
C VAL A 153 15.06 -19.26 -19.69
N ASP A 154 15.45 -19.86 -20.81
CA ASP A 154 16.79 -20.46 -20.96
C ASP A 154 17.90 -19.40 -21.14
N GLU A 155 19.14 -19.87 -21.32
CA GLU A 155 20.33 -19.05 -21.58
C GLU A 155 20.22 -18.18 -22.85
N ASN A 156 19.36 -18.57 -23.79
CA ASN A 156 19.06 -17.82 -25.02
C ASN A 156 17.83 -16.90 -24.85
N GLN A 157 17.39 -16.69 -23.60
CA GLN A 157 16.22 -15.89 -23.23
C GLN A 157 14.89 -16.38 -23.83
N GLN A 158 14.82 -17.66 -24.22
CA GLN A 158 13.59 -18.27 -24.70
C GLN A 158 12.77 -18.82 -23.53
N PRO A 159 11.44 -18.61 -23.50
CA PRO A 159 10.60 -19.11 -22.43
C PRO A 159 10.72 -20.63 -22.23
N LYS A 160 10.88 -21.02 -20.97
CA LYS A 160 11.03 -22.41 -20.55
C LYS A 160 10.23 -22.63 -19.27
N GLY A 161 9.53 -23.77 -19.18
CA GLY A 161 8.60 -24.03 -18.07
C GLY A 161 9.27 -23.98 -16.69
N LYS A 162 10.47 -24.54 -16.57
CA LYS A 162 11.32 -24.49 -15.38
C LYS A 162 12.71 -23.98 -15.77
N SER A 163 13.17 -22.94 -15.09
CA SER A 163 14.48 -22.35 -15.34
C SER A 163 14.94 -21.55 -14.13
N PRO A 164 16.26 -21.49 -13.86
CA PRO A 164 16.79 -20.61 -12.83
C PRO A 164 16.88 -19.14 -13.29
N HIS A 165 16.79 -18.89 -14.60
CA HIS A 165 16.87 -17.54 -15.16
C HIS A 165 15.49 -16.89 -15.31
N ALA A 166 15.44 -15.59 -15.02
CA ALA A 166 14.24 -14.77 -15.12
C ALA A 166 14.40 -13.68 -16.18
N LEU A 167 13.31 -13.36 -16.88
CA LEU A 167 13.26 -12.30 -17.86
C LEU A 167 12.02 -11.42 -17.64
N ALA A 168 12.25 -10.13 -17.43
CA ALA A 168 11.21 -9.11 -17.45
C ALA A 168 11.39 -8.20 -18.68
N VAL A 169 10.33 -8.02 -19.46
CA VAL A 169 10.31 -7.12 -20.62
C VAL A 169 9.28 -6.03 -20.38
N GLY A 170 9.71 -4.79 -20.47
CA GLY A 170 8.94 -3.60 -20.21
C GLY A 170 8.68 -2.82 -21.49
N TYR A 171 7.43 -2.42 -21.68
CA TYR A 171 6.98 -1.66 -22.85
C TYR A 171 6.60 -0.24 -22.46
N ASP A 172 6.94 0.73 -23.29
CA ASP A 172 6.51 2.11 -23.10
C ASP A 172 4.97 2.19 -23.07
N LEU A 173 4.45 2.90 -22.07
CA LEU A 173 3.01 2.96 -21.80
C LEU A 173 2.19 3.52 -22.96
N ARG A 174 2.73 4.47 -23.74
CA ARG A 174 1.97 5.19 -24.77
C ARG A 174 2.20 4.67 -26.17
N THR A 175 3.35 4.08 -26.45
CA THR A 175 3.74 3.63 -27.79
C THR A 175 3.78 2.11 -27.90
N GLY A 176 3.87 1.40 -26.78
CA GLY A 176 4.06 -0.04 -26.77
C GLY A 176 5.44 -0.46 -27.28
N GLN A 177 6.39 0.44 -27.51
CA GLN A 177 7.75 0.04 -27.90
C GLN A 177 8.46 -0.61 -26.72
N GLU A 178 9.31 -1.59 -26.97
CA GLU A 178 10.13 -2.16 -25.90
C GLU A 178 11.08 -1.08 -25.37
N ARG A 179 10.98 -0.80 -24.08
CA ARG A 179 11.78 0.24 -23.41
C ARG A 179 12.86 -0.36 -22.54
N LYS A 180 12.61 -1.53 -21.95
CA LYS A 180 13.57 -2.17 -21.06
C LYS A 180 13.43 -3.69 -21.08
N ARG A 181 14.58 -4.37 -21.03
CA ARG A 181 14.68 -5.83 -20.92
C ARG A 181 15.66 -6.16 -19.81
N ILE A 182 15.25 -6.98 -18.86
CA ILE A 182 16.05 -7.36 -17.70
C ILE A 182 16.10 -8.88 -17.66
N PHE A 183 17.24 -9.42 -18.07
CA PHE A 183 17.59 -10.82 -17.92
C PHE A 183 18.41 -10.99 -16.64
N VAL A 184 17.98 -11.90 -15.78
CA VAL A 184 18.66 -12.20 -14.52
C VAL A 184 18.96 -13.68 -14.46
N GLU A 185 20.24 -14.01 -14.40
CA GLU A 185 20.68 -15.39 -14.25
C GLU A 185 20.52 -15.86 -12.81
N ASN A 186 20.18 -17.14 -12.62
CA ASN A 186 20.18 -17.81 -11.32
C ASN A 186 19.42 -17.06 -10.21
N LEU A 187 18.31 -16.42 -10.57
CA LEU A 187 17.43 -15.71 -9.64
C LEU A 187 16.46 -16.66 -8.91
N ARG A 188 16.18 -17.81 -9.53
CA ARG A 188 15.14 -18.74 -9.11
C ARG A 188 15.71 -20.15 -9.02
N SER A 189 14.99 -20.98 -8.28
CA SER A 189 15.22 -22.42 -8.23
C SER A 189 14.25 -23.15 -9.18
N PRO A 190 14.74 -23.93 -10.17
CA PRO A 190 13.91 -24.53 -11.21
C PRO A 190 12.83 -25.50 -10.72
N GLU A 191 13.04 -26.14 -9.58
CA GLU A 191 12.15 -27.10 -8.93
C GLU A 191 10.87 -26.47 -8.39
N HIS A 192 10.88 -25.15 -8.19
CA HIS A 192 9.77 -24.40 -7.61
C HIS A 192 8.77 -23.92 -8.67
N HIS A 193 7.49 -23.88 -8.28
CA HIS A 193 6.41 -23.33 -9.10
C HIS A 193 5.91 -22.00 -8.52
N HIS A 194 5.23 -21.21 -9.35
CA HIS A 194 4.60 -19.97 -8.92
C HIS A 194 3.66 -20.23 -7.73
N ARG A 195 3.78 -19.41 -6.69
CA ARG A 195 3.02 -19.56 -5.45
C ARG A 195 1.57 -19.13 -5.66
N CYS A 196 0.75 -19.43 -4.65
CA CYS A 196 -0.71 -19.22 -4.64
C CYS A 196 -1.13 -17.75 -4.49
N TYR A 197 -0.27 -16.79 -4.83
CA TYR A 197 -0.54 -15.36 -4.84
C TYR A 197 0.18 -14.71 -6.03
N ARG A 198 -0.33 -13.56 -6.50
CA ARG A 198 0.25 -12.79 -7.62
C ARG A 198 1.54 -12.09 -7.22
N ASN A 199 2.41 -11.83 -8.19
CA ASN A 199 3.64 -11.09 -7.93
C ASN A 199 3.31 -9.68 -7.40
N LYS A 200 4.32 -9.04 -6.80
CA LYS A 200 4.20 -7.69 -6.26
C LYS A 200 5.20 -6.80 -6.98
N ALA A 201 5.07 -5.50 -6.79
CA ALA A 201 6.06 -4.56 -7.28
C ALA A 201 6.17 -3.34 -6.37
N THR A 202 7.30 -2.64 -6.47
CA THR A 202 7.53 -1.29 -5.99
C THR A 202 8.02 -0.44 -7.16
N GLU A 203 8.30 0.85 -6.94
CA GLU A 203 8.96 1.69 -7.94
C GLU A 203 10.37 1.21 -8.33
N ARG A 204 10.99 0.36 -7.51
CA ARG A 204 12.34 -0.16 -7.75
C ARG A 204 12.38 -1.64 -8.11
N TYR A 205 11.44 -2.45 -7.64
CA TYR A 205 11.53 -3.90 -7.79
C TYR A 205 10.27 -4.50 -8.39
N LEU A 206 10.45 -5.39 -9.37
CA LEU A 206 9.46 -6.45 -9.61
C LEU A 206 9.78 -7.60 -8.64
N MET A 207 8.76 -8.10 -7.96
CA MET A 207 8.91 -9.05 -6.85
C MET A 207 8.16 -10.32 -7.16
N SER A 208 8.89 -11.36 -7.53
CA SER A 208 8.34 -12.64 -7.93
C SER A 208 8.07 -13.57 -6.75
N ALA A 209 7.03 -14.38 -6.88
CA ALA A 209 6.56 -15.34 -5.91
C ALA A 209 6.79 -16.77 -6.43
N MET A 210 8.04 -17.17 -6.67
CA MET A 210 8.39 -18.52 -7.13
C MET A 210 8.84 -19.41 -5.99
N GLU A 211 10.09 -19.30 -5.56
CA GLU A 211 10.56 -20.05 -4.41
C GLU A 211 10.10 -19.31 -3.17
N GLY A 212 10.55 -18.06 -3.01
CA GLY A 212 10.23 -17.23 -1.87
C GLY A 212 9.79 -15.85 -2.23
N MET A 213 10.78 -14.95 -2.22
CA MET A 213 10.65 -13.63 -2.82
C MET A 213 11.89 -13.35 -3.66
N GLU A 214 11.68 -13.20 -4.97
CA GLU A 214 12.74 -12.84 -5.90
C GLU A 214 12.58 -11.37 -6.33
N PHE A 215 13.63 -10.58 -6.20
CA PHE A 215 13.64 -9.16 -6.50
C PHE A 215 14.40 -8.92 -7.81
N ILE A 216 13.71 -8.38 -8.81
CA ILE A 216 14.32 -7.84 -10.02
C ILE A 216 14.44 -6.32 -9.86
N ASP A 217 15.66 -5.81 -9.65
CA ASP A 217 15.96 -4.38 -9.61
C ASP A 217 15.71 -3.72 -10.97
N LEU A 218 14.79 -2.75 -10.99
CA LEU A 218 14.43 -1.95 -12.15
C LEU A 218 15.35 -0.76 -12.36
N GLN A 219 16.26 -0.46 -11.43
CA GLN A 219 17.11 0.74 -11.47
C GLN A 219 18.59 0.40 -11.59
N GLY A 220 19.03 -0.74 -11.05
CA GLY A 220 20.40 -1.23 -11.14
C GLY A 220 20.47 -2.75 -11.31
N ASN A 221 21.55 -3.35 -10.80
CA ASN A 221 21.81 -4.79 -10.89
C ASN A 221 21.63 -5.51 -9.54
N GLY A 222 20.96 -4.87 -8.57
CA GLY A 222 20.72 -5.40 -7.22
C GLY A 222 19.64 -6.48 -7.16
N HIS A 223 19.67 -7.42 -8.11
CA HIS A 223 18.76 -8.56 -8.12
C HIS A 223 19.08 -9.49 -6.95
N SER A 224 18.07 -10.05 -6.31
CA SER A 224 18.28 -10.92 -5.15
C SER A 224 17.14 -11.91 -4.97
N GLN A 225 17.41 -12.98 -4.25
CA GLN A 225 16.44 -13.99 -3.88
C GLN A 225 16.45 -14.15 -2.36
N ASN A 226 15.26 -14.22 -1.76
CA ASN A 226 15.09 -14.54 -0.35
C ASN A 226 14.22 -15.79 -0.21
N ASN A 227 14.87 -16.89 0.20
CA ASN A 227 14.22 -18.18 0.37
C ASN A 227 13.62 -18.39 1.76
N PHE A 228 13.79 -17.46 2.69
CA PHE A 228 13.32 -17.59 4.07
C PHE A 228 11.93 -16.98 4.30
N VAL A 229 11.42 -16.16 3.38
CA VAL A 229 10.10 -15.52 3.51
C VAL A 229 9.08 -16.06 2.51
N ARG A 230 7.81 -16.09 2.90
CA ARG A 230 6.69 -16.53 2.04
C ARG A 230 5.45 -15.67 2.26
N GLY A 231 4.65 -15.53 1.22
CA GLY A 231 3.36 -14.87 1.29
C GLY A 231 2.23 -15.84 1.63
N ALA A 232 1.21 -15.35 2.33
CA ALA A 232 -0.01 -16.11 2.56
C ALA A 232 -0.73 -16.37 1.23
N CYS A 233 -1.44 -17.50 1.12
CA CYS A 233 -2.22 -17.82 -0.07
C CYS A 233 -3.18 -16.67 -0.43
N ARG A 234 -3.33 -16.41 -1.73
CA ARG A 234 -4.11 -15.32 -2.35
C ARG A 234 -3.60 -13.91 -2.07
N TYR A 235 -3.33 -13.56 -0.83
CA TYR A 235 -2.91 -12.20 -0.45
C TYR A 235 -1.45 -11.93 -0.82
N GLY A 236 -0.57 -12.89 -0.48
CA GLY A 236 0.86 -12.81 -0.69
C GLY A 236 1.59 -12.06 0.40
N ILE A 237 2.67 -11.39 0.00
CA ILE A 237 3.46 -10.49 0.83
C ILE A 237 3.00 -9.05 0.57
N LEU A 238 3.11 -8.17 1.56
CA LEU A 238 2.80 -6.73 1.41
C LEU A 238 4.09 -5.90 1.48
N PRO A 239 4.55 -5.30 0.37
CA PRO A 239 5.56 -4.24 0.41
C PRO A 239 4.90 -2.92 0.84
N ALA A 240 5.36 -2.32 1.94
CA ALA A 240 4.87 -1.01 2.37
C ALA A 240 5.87 -0.32 3.31
N ASN A 241 5.99 1.01 3.20
CA ASN A 241 6.77 1.83 4.12
C ASN A 241 8.25 1.39 4.25
N GLY A 242 8.85 0.91 3.16
CA GLY A 242 10.23 0.38 3.15
C GLY A 242 10.40 -0.99 3.79
N LEU A 243 9.29 -1.66 4.16
CA LEU A 243 9.27 -2.99 4.75
C LEU A 243 8.57 -3.99 3.84
N LEU A 244 8.89 -5.25 4.06
CA LEU A 244 8.22 -6.39 3.49
C LEU A 244 7.48 -7.12 4.62
N TYR A 245 6.16 -6.97 4.65
CA TYR A 245 5.30 -7.63 5.64
C TYR A 245 4.98 -9.05 5.17
N VAL A 246 5.46 -10.02 5.93
CA VAL A 246 5.41 -11.46 5.69
C VAL A 246 4.32 -12.05 6.58
N PRO A 247 3.10 -12.28 6.06
CA PRO A 247 2.03 -12.88 6.85
C PRO A 247 2.24 -14.38 7.02
N SER A 248 1.59 -14.94 8.05
CA SER A 248 1.59 -16.39 8.29
C SER A 248 1.07 -17.14 7.07
N ASP A 249 1.82 -18.17 6.65
CA ASP A 249 1.49 -19.01 5.50
C ASP A 249 1.46 -20.51 5.90
N GLN A 250 0.84 -21.33 5.04
CA GLN A 250 0.70 -22.78 5.24
C GLN A 250 1.65 -23.57 4.31
N CYS A 251 2.61 -22.93 3.65
CA CYS A 251 3.54 -23.61 2.75
C CYS A 251 4.59 -24.38 3.55
N PHE A 252 4.91 -25.59 3.08
CA PHE A 252 5.85 -26.52 3.72
C PHE A 252 7.17 -26.70 2.94
N CYS A 253 7.42 -25.91 1.88
CA CYS A 253 8.73 -25.90 1.21
C CYS A 253 9.79 -25.28 2.16
N GLU A 254 11.01 -25.81 2.15
CA GLU A 254 12.11 -25.44 3.07
C GLU A 254 11.77 -25.60 4.57
N PRO A 255 11.33 -26.80 5.02
CA PRO A 255 10.99 -27.01 6.42
C PRO A 255 12.23 -26.82 7.30
N GLY A 256 12.12 -25.93 8.31
CA GLY A 256 13.18 -25.63 9.26
C GLY A 256 14.06 -24.42 8.94
N ALA A 257 14.04 -23.90 7.71
CA ALA A 257 14.77 -22.69 7.34
C ALA A 257 13.86 -21.45 7.17
N LYS A 258 12.60 -21.65 6.80
CA LYS A 258 11.63 -20.57 6.58
C LYS A 258 11.24 -19.87 7.88
N LEU A 259 11.16 -18.53 7.85
CA LEU A 259 10.56 -17.73 8.92
C LEU A 259 9.07 -18.06 9.07
N LEU A 260 8.64 -18.34 10.31
CA LEU A 260 7.26 -18.69 10.63
C LEU A 260 6.56 -17.54 11.37
N GLY A 261 5.24 -17.47 11.22
CA GLY A 261 4.41 -16.45 11.82
C GLY A 261 4.35 -15.16 11.01
N PHE A 262 4.05 -14.06 11.70
CA PHE A 262 4.00 -12.73 11.09
C PHE A 262 5.33 -12.01 11.33
N ALA A 263 6.01 -11.60 10.26
CA ALA A 263 7.24 -10.84 10.33
C ALA A 263 7.17 -9.58 9.47
N ALA A 264 7.93 -8.56 9.83
CA ALA A 264 8.22 -7.42 8.97
C ALA A 264 9.73 -7.36 8.77
N VAL A 265 10.18 -7.59 7.54
CA VAL A 265 11.61 -7.62 7.20
C VAL A 265 11.98 -6.43 6.33
N ALA A 266 13.23 -5.99 6.43
CA ALA A 266 13.79 -4.96 5.59
C ALA A 266 15.08 -5.49 4.95
N GLY A 267 15.47 -4.94 3.80
CA GLY A 267 16.83 -5.12 3.30
C GLY A 267 17.85 -4.54 4.28
N GLU A 268 19.10 -4.98 4.18
CA GLU A 268 20.20 -4.39 4.93
C GLU A 268 20.20 -2.87 4.69
N ARG A 269 20.25 -2.09 5.78
CA ARG A 269 20.34 -0.63 5.68
C ARG A 269 21.69 -0.31 5.06
N SER A 270 21.71 -0.10 3.75
CA SER A 270 22.88 0.47 3.10
C SER A 270 23.09 1.85 3.72
N THR A 271 24.17 1.99 4.50
CA THR A 271 24.66 3.29 5.01
C THR A 271 24.92 4.29 3.89
N VAL A 272 24.90 3.83 2.63
CA VAL A 272 25.27 4.57 1.42
C VAL A 272 24.11 5.37 0.81
N HIS A 273 22.85 5.02 1.05
CA HIS A 273 21.71 5.80 0.56
C HIS A 273 20.74 6.11 1.70
N GLY A 274 21.13 7.06 2.55
CA GLY A 274 20.13 7.96 3.11
C GLY A 274 19.39 8.54 1.91
N SER A 275 18.09 8.26 1.80
CA SER A 275 17.19 8.99 0.91
C SER A 275 17.19 10.46 1.36
N ARG A 276 18.25 11.19 0.98
CA ARG A 276 18.20 12.62 0.88
C ARG A 276 17.23 12.88 -0.26
N PHE A 277 15.99 13.18 0.08
CA PHE A 277 15.17 14.05 -0.75
C PHE A 277 16.10 15.13 -1.33
N PRO A 278 16.02 15.45 -2.64
CA PRO A 278 16.91 16.43 -3.24
C PRO A 278 16.93 17.69 -2.35
N PRO A 279 18.10 18.10 -1.82
CA PRO A 279 18.17 19.06 -0.72
C PRO A 279 17.50 20.41 -1.00
N GLY A 280 17.21 20.72 -2.28
CA GLY A 280 16.60 21.98 -2.69
C GLY A 280 15.10 22.12 -2.45
N ARG A 281 14.30 21.04 -2.36
CA ARG A 281 12.82 21.18 -2.32
C ARG A 281 12.15 21.16 -0.95
N ILE A 282 12.85 20.71 0.10
CA ILE A 282 12.25 20.65 1.45
C ILE A 282 12.36 22.00 2.15
N GLN A 283 13.49 22.70 2.02
CA GLN A 283 13.68 24.00 2.69
C GLN A 283 12.70 25.06 2.18
N GLU A 284 12.33 25.02 0.89
CA GLU A 284 11.32 25.91 0.31
C GLU A 284 9.88 25.59 0.77
N ARG A 285 9.63 24.40 1.35
CA ARG A 285 8.30 23.96 1.81
C ARG A 285 8.11 24.04 3.33
N LEU A 286 9.18 24.27 4.10
CA LEU A 286 9.13 24.27 5.55
C LEU A 286 9.03 25.71 6.08
N GLU A 287 7.80 26.12 6.37
CA GLU A 287 7.56 27.35 7.12
C GLU A 287 7.81 27.09 8.61
N ARG A 288 8.84 27.73 9.17
CA ARG A 288 9.12 27.65 10.61
C ARG A 288 8.15 28.56 11.35
N GLY A 289 7.35 27.96 12.24
CA GLY A 289 6.49 28.73 13.13
C GLY A 289 7.29 29.60 14.10
N PRO A 290 6.65 30.61 14.71
CA PRO A 290 7.30 31.55 15.65
C PRO A 290 7.93 30.84 16.86
N ALA A 291 7.37 29.69 17.28
CA ALA A 291 7.92 28.89 18.37
C ALA A 291 9.30 28.31 18.07
N PHE A 292 9.63 28.05 16.79
CA PHE A 292 10.90 27.45 16.40
C PHE A 292 12.10 28.32 16.81
N ALA A 293 11.95 29.64 16.75
CA ALA A 293 12.99 30.60 17.14
C ALA A 293 13.06 30.81 18.67
N ALA A 294 12.02 30.42 19.41
CA ALA A 294 11.94 30.59 20.86
C ALA A 294 12.52 29.41 21.66
N ILE A 295 12.96 28.34 20.98
CA ILE A 295 13.54 27.17 21.65
C ILE A 295 14.94 27.52 22.18
N SER A 296 15.05 27.71 23.49
CA SER A 296 16.31 28.09 24.15
C SER A 296 17.11 26.89 24.70
N ASP A 297 16.47 25.74 24.91
CA ASP A 297 17.12 24.53 25.44
C ASP A 297 16.78 23.29 24.61
N LEU A 298 17.75 22.89 23.78
CA LEU A 298 17.72 21.65 22.98
C LEU A 298 18.61 20.54 23.56
N LYS A 299 19.10 20.72 24.79
CA LYS A 299 20.08 19.81 25.39
C LYS A 299 19.49 18.91 26.46
N SER A 300 18.25 19.16 26.90
CA SER A 300 17.54 18.30 27.84
C SER A 300 17.41 16.88 27.28
N GLN A 301 18.17 15.96 27.84
CA GLN A 301 18.08 14.53 27.50
C GLN A 301 17.07 13.84 28.40
N ILE A 302 16.56 12.72 27.90
CA ILE A 302 15.76 11.78 28.66
C ILE A 302 16.77 10.84 29.29
N SER A 303 17.01 11.00 30.59
CA SER A 303 18.09 10.32 31.29
C SER A 303 17.63 9.11 32.10
N ASP A 304 16.33 8.89 32.22
CA ASP A 304 15.76 7.73 32.91
C ASP A 304 15.48 6.61 31.90
N GLU A 305 16.09 5.44 32.10
CA GLU A 305 15.84 4.26 31.25
C GLU A 305 14.40 3.73 31.37
N GLY A 306 13.67 4.15 32.40
CA GLY A 306 12.26 3.82 32.58
C GLY A 306 11.29 4.77 31.90
N ASP A 307 11.78 5.88 31.32
CA ASP A 307 10.92 6.81 30.59
C ASP A 307 10.37 6.15 29.31
N TRP A 308 9.13 6.50 28.98
CA TRP A 308 8.41 6.11 27.78
C TRP A 308 8.15 7.34 26.89
N PRO A 309 9.18 7.88 26.22
CA PRO A 309 9.15 9.20 25.63
C PRO A 309 8.39 9.30 24.30
N THR A 310 8.12 8.19 23.63
CA THR A 310 7.38 8.18 22.37
C THR A 310 6.48 6.97 22.28
N TYR A 311 5.60 6.96 21.29
CA TYR A 311 4.72 5.83 21.02
C TYR A 311 5.51 4.51 20.94
N ARG A 312 5.08 3.50 21.70
CA ARG A 312 5.78 2.21 21.82
C ARG A 312 7.23 2.32 22.30
N HIS A 313 7.45 3.14 23.32
CA HIS A 313 8.69 3.33 24.09
C HIS A 313 9.74 4.18 23.37
N ASP A 314 10.29 3.71 22.26
CA ASP A 314 11.44 4.33 21.59
C ASP A 314 11.27 4.45 20.06
N ALA A 315 12.27 5.02 19.38
CA ALA A 315 12.23 5.21 17.93
C ALA A 315 12.12 3.91 17.12
N ALA A 316 12.54 2.77 17.69
CA ALA A 316 12.40 1.44 17.09
C ALA A 316 11.05 0.78 17.42
N ARG A 317 10.23 1.41 18.28
CA ARG A 317 8.86 0.99 18.61
C ARG A 317 8.79 -0.36 19.32
N HIS A 318 9.80 -0.70 20.13
CA HIS A 318 9.89 -2.00 20.82
C HIS A 318 8.62 -2.33 21.62
N GLY A 319 7.95 -1.32 22.18
CA GLY A 319 6.71 -1.54 22.93
C GLY A 319 6.91 -2.27 24.25
N SER A 320 8.11 -2.22 24.83
CA SER A 320 8.47 -2.74 26.15
C SER A 320 9.46 -1.80 26.83
N THR A 321 9.56 -1.86 28.15
CA THR A 321 10.54 -1.14 28.99
C THR A 321 11.17 -2.12 29.98
N PRO A 322 12.45 -1.95 30.37
CA PRO A 322 13.06 -2.75 31.43
C PRO A 322 12.57 -2.37 32.84
N THR A 323 11.75 -1.33 32.98
CA THR A 323 11.21 -0.87 34.26
C THR A 323 10.49 -1.98 35.02
N ALA A 324 10.97 -2.30 36.21
CA ALA A 324 10.30 -3.24 37.10
C ALA A 324 8.99 -2.63 37.61
N VAL A 325 7.90 -3.35 37.44
CA VAL A 325 6.59 -3.00 38.00
C VAL A 325 6.27 -3.91 39.19
N PRO A 326 5.67 -3.40 40.29
CA PRO A 326 5.28 -4.24 41.41
C PRO A 326 4.27 -5.33 40.99
N ALA A 327 4.36 -6.51 41.62
CA ALA A 327 3.41 -7.61 41.37
C ALA A 327 1.95 -7.23 41.72
N HIS A 328 1.78 -6.26 42.62
CA HIS A 328 0.48 -5.69 42.98
C HIS A 328 0.44 -4.23 42.56
N VAL A 329 -0.35 -3.93 41.53
CA VAL A 329 -0.57 -2.57 41.04
C VAL A 329 -1.92 -2.03 41.52
N GLY A 330 -1.93 -0.78 41.94
CA GLY A 330 -3.13 -0.03 42.31
C GLY A 330 -3.25 1.26 41.50
N ILE A 331 -4.44 1.86 41.49
CA ILE A 331 -4.65 3.16 40.84
C ILE A 331 -4.02 4.25 41.72
N ALA A 332 -2.95 4.88 41.25
CA ALA A 332 -2.34 6.02 41.93
C ALA A 332 -3.20 7.30 41.80
N TRP A 333 -3.70 7.57 40.59
CA TRP A 333 -4.58 8.71 40.32
C TRP A 333 -5.40 8.48 39.05
N ARG A 334 -6.43 9.31 38.84
CA ARG A 334 -7.29 9.30 37.64
C ARG A 334 -7.67 10.72 37.27
N VAL A 335 -7.63 11.02 35.97
CA VAL A 335 -8.07 12.30 35.41
C VAL A 335 -9.04 12.06 34.25
N LYS A 336 -10.04 12.92 34.11
CA LYS A 336 -10.99 12.92 32.99
C LYS A 336 -10.66 14.07 32.05
N LEU A 337 -10.16 13.76 30.85
CA LEU A 337 -9.80 14.75 29.82
C LEU A 337 -10.87 14.89 28.72
N GLY A 338 -11.75 13.90 28.57
CA GLY A 338 -12.81 13.91 27.55
C GLY A 338 -12.31 13.59 26.14
N GLY A 339 -13.23 13.23 25.24
CA GLY A 339 -12.93 12.90 23.84
C GLY A 339 -12.16 11.58 23.65
N ALA A 340 -11.80 11.30 22.41
CA ALA A 340 -10.88 10.23 22.06
C ALA A 340 -9.43 10.67 22.37
N LEU A 341 -8.71 9.86 23.15
CA LEU A 341 -7.33 10.14 23.54
C LEU A 341 -6.35 9.31 22.71
N THR A 342 -5.20 9.88 22.38
CA THR A 342 -4.06 9.13 21.86
C THR A 342 -3.47 8.22 22.95
N ALA A 343 -2.57 7.31 22.58
CA ALA A 343 -1.73 6.65 23.57
C ALA A 343 -0.95 7.71 24.39
N PRO A 344 -0.87 7.58 25.73
CA PRO A 344 -0.06 8.47 26.55
C PRO A 344 1.43 8.14 26.39
N VAL A 345 2.27 9.15 26.59
CA VAL A 345 3.72 8.99 26.77
C VAL A 345 4.11 9.57 28.12
N ALA A 346 5.11 8.99 28.77
CA ALA A 346 5.54 9.40 30.11
C ALA A 346 7.05 9.61 30.10
N ALA A 347 7.51 10.84 30.32
CA ALA A 347 8.94 11.11 30.39
C ALA A 347 9.24 12.36 31.23
N GLY A 348 10.39 12.37 31.90
CA GLY A 348 10.83 13.52 32.70
C GLY A 348 9.82 13.92 33.77
N GLY A 349 9.24 12.92 34.45
CA GLY A 349 8.26 13.09 35.53
C GLY A 349 6.89 13.60 35.09
N ARG A 350 6.57 13.54 33.79
CA ARG A 350 5.32 14.04 33.22
C ARG A 350 4.66 13.02 32.31
N VAL A 351 3.34 13.10 32.19
CA VAL A 351 2.54 12.34 31.23
C VAL A 351 1.98 13.29 30.19
N TYR A 352 2.12 12.94 28.91
CA TYR A 352 1.60 13.71 27.79
C TYR A 352 0.62 12.87 27.00
N VAL A 353 -0.50 13.46 26.63
CA VAL A 353 -1.57 12.80 25.86
C VAL A 353 -2.33 13.84 25.05
N ALA A 354 -2.73 13.49 23.83
CA ALA A 354 -3.58 14.36 23.03
C ALA A 354 -5.03 13.89 23.07
N ALA A 355 -5.96 14.82 23.26
CA ALA A 355 -7.38 14.64 22.99
C ALA A 355 -7.63 15.00 21.52
N SER A 356 -7.73 13.97 20.68
CA SER A 356 -7.61 14.09 19.22
C SER A 356 -8.61 15.06 18.63
N ASP A 357 -9.91 14.84 18.86
CA ASP A 357 -10.99 15.67 18.31
C ASP A 357 -11.15 17.02 19.02
N ALA A 358 -10.57 17.17 20.21
CA ALA A 358 -10.48 18.44 20.92
C ALA A 358 -9.25 19.26 20.52
N HIS A 359 -8.42 18.74 19.60
CA HIS A 359 -7.20 19.38 19.10
C HIS A 359 -6.21 19.77 20.21
N THR A 360 -6.27 19.10 21.36
CA THR A 360 -5.59 19.55 22.58
C THR A 360 -4.54 18.54 23.04
N VAL A 361 -3.31 18.98 23.27
CA VAL A 361 -2.28 18.22 24.00
C VAL A 361 -2.33 18.62 25.47
N HIS A 362 -2.40 17.63 26.35
CA HIS A 362 -2.34 17.80 27.79
C HIS A 362 -0.99 17.32 28.32
N ALA A 363 -0.40 18.08 29.24
CA ALA A 363 0.70 17.63 30.08
C ALA A 363 0.24 17.56 31.54
N LEU A 364 0.48 16.42 32.16
CA LEU A 364 0.10 16.11 33.54
C LEU A 364 1.36 15.78 34.34
N GLU A 365 1.34 16.06 35.63
CA GLU A 365 2.35 15.57 36.58
C GLU A 365 2.19 14.05 36.74
N ALA A 366 3.27 13.28 36.53
CA ALA A 366 3.17 11.83 36.49
C ALA A 366 2.80 11.19 37.85
N SER A 367 3.15 11.84 38.96
CA SER A 367 2.89 11.32 40.32
C SER A 367 1.46 11.58 40.81
N THR A 368 0.80 12.65 40.34
CA THR A 368 -0.50 13.09 40.87
C THR A 368 -1.61 13.17 39.82
N GLY A 369 -1.25 13.21 38.54
CA GLY A 369 -2.18 13.51 37.44
C GLY A 369 -2.54 14.99 37.34
N LYS A 370 -2.00 15.87 38.20
CA LYS A 370 -2.34 17.30 38.17
C LYS A 370 -2.01 17.92 36.80
N PRO A 371 -2.92 18.69 36.18
CA PRO A 371 -2.63 19.35 34.92
C PRO A 371 -1.52 20.39 35.12
N LEU A 372 -0.49 20.31 34.27
CA LEU A 372 0.62 21.25 34.24
C LEU A 372 0.38 22.32 33.19
N TRP A 373 0.04 21.91 31.97
CA TRP A 373 -0.33 22.80 30.88
C TRP A 373 -1.16 22.06 29.84
N GLN A 374 -1.77 22.83 28.94
CA GLN A 374 -2.42 22.33 27.74
C GLN A 374 -2.08 23.21 26.54
N PHE A 375 -2.09 22.62 25.36
CA PHE A 375 -1.86 23.32 24.10
C PHE A 375 -2.95 22.93 23.10
N ILE A 376 -3.62 23.93 22.51
CA ILE A 376 -4.68 23.72 21.52
C ILE A 376 -4.11 24.02 20.13
N ALA A 377 -4.04 23.02 19.27
CA ALA A 377 -3.61 23.14 17.88
C ALA A 377 -4.75 23.60 16.97
N GLY A 378 -4.42 23.99 15.73
CA GLY A 378 -5.41 24.42 14.74
C GLY A 378 -6.27 23.29 14.17
N GLY A 379 -5.90 22.03 14.44
CA GLY A 379 -6.56 20.85 13.89
C GLY A 379 -6.34 19.60 14.73
N ARG A 380 -7.00 18.52 14.31
CA ARG A 380 -7.01 17.21 14.97
C ARG A 380 -5.60 16.67 15.20
N ILE A 381 -5.38 16.01 16.34
CA ILE A 381 -4.07 15.45 16.73
C ILE A 381 -4.19 13.93 16.82
N ASP A 382 -3.67 13.23 15.81
CA ASP A 382 -3.87 11.78 15.67
C ASP A 382 -2.70 10.95 16.21
N SER A 383 -1.53 11.57 16.34
CA SER A 383 -0.33 10.91 16.81
C SER A 383 -0.09 11.16 18.30
N PRO A 384 0.30 10.14 19.09
CA PRO A 384 0.85 10.36 20.43
C PRO A 384 2.00 11.38 20.40
N PRO A 385 2.12 12.27 21.41
CA PRO A 385 3.25 13.18 21.52
C PRO A 385 4.59 12.42 21.59
N THR A 386 5.68 13.07 21.19
CA THR A 386 7.05 12.55 21.29
C THR A 386 7.93 13.51 22.06
N ILE A 387 8.56 13.03 23.11
CA ILE A 387 9.49 13.80 23.94
C ILE A 387 10.89 13.62 23.39
N HIS A 388 11.53 14.73 23.01
CA HIS A 388 12.90 14.69 22.50
C HIS A 388 13.59 16.03 22.69
N ARG A 389 14.80 16.02 23.28
CA ARG A 389 15.63 17.24 23.43
C ARG A 389 14.88 18.39 24.12
N GLY A 390 14.12 18.09 25.17
CA GLY A 390 13.31 19.07 25.90
C GLY A 390 12.02 19.50 25.20
N LEU A 391 11.69 18.92 24.04
CA LEU A 391 10.50 19.28 23.26
C LEU A 391 9.40 18.24 23.40
N VAL A 392 8.15 18.70 23.25
CA VAL A 392 6.98 17.86 23.01
C VAL A 392 6.58 18.02 21.56
N LEU A 393 6.84 17.00 20.75
CA LEU A 393 6.65 17.03 19.31
C LEU A 393 5.38 16.27 18.90
N PHE A 394 4.58 16.85 18.02
CA PHE A 394 3.39 16.18 17.48
C PHE A 394 2.93 16.78 16.14
N GLY A 395 2.24 15.97 15.34
CA GLY A 395 1.60 16.43 14.10
C GLY A 395 0.13 16.80 14.32
N SER A 396 -0.35 17.79 13.57
CA SER A 396 -1.76 18.16 13.53
C SER A 396 -2.31 18.15 12.11
N ALA A 397 -3.61 17.88 11.99
CA ALA A 397 -4.36 17.92 10.75
C ALA A 397 -4.51 19.35 10.18
N ASP A 398 -4.07 20.39 10.89
CA ASP A 398 -3.92 21.75 10.36
C ASP A 398 -2.73 21.91 9.39
N GLY A 399 -1.98 20.83 9.15
CA GLY A 399 -0.83 20.81 8.25
C GLY A 399 0.49 21.21 8.91
N ARG A 400 0.52 21.40 10.24
CA ARG A 400 1.73 21.76 10.99
C ARG A 400 2.27 20.61 11.84
N ALA A 401 3.58 20.67 12.05
CA ALA A 401 4.26 19.97 13.13
C ALA A 401 4.59 20.99 14.22
N TYR A 402 4.25 20.64 15.46
CA TYR A 402 4.51 21.44 16.65
C TYR A 402 5.72 20.90 17.40
#